data_AF-A0A8H6A9E9-F1
#
_entry.id   AF-A0A8H6A9E9-F1
#
_cell.length_a   1.000
_cell.length_b   1.000
_cell.length_c   1.000
_cell.angle_alpha   90.00
_cell.angle_beta   90.00
_cell.angle_gamma   90.00
#
_symmetry.space_group_name_H-M   'P 1'
#
loop_
_entity.id
_entity.type
_entity.pdbx_description
1 polymer ?
#
loop_
_entity_poly.entity_id
_entity_poly.type
_entity_poly.pdbx_seq_one_letter_code
_entity_poly.pdbx_strand_id
1 'polypeptide(L)'
;MGAHLATETDLATELPRPIALLTYIAICEGLYSDLFSIYLALFDQRNLVEEITIPQSGSGLGIAWPKRNGIGEATANMIVSYTAGPEILRFLNQVVLLSRPEVMSLGETVRLLGRAVGKSSRFGRSRRTNVLLCRKLGVRLRTAM
;
A
#
# COMPACT_ATOMS: atom_id res chain seq x y z
N MET A 1 3.87 -3.47 13.49
CA MET A 1 4.48 -2.15 13.22
C MET A 1 3.54 -1.09 13.76
N GLY A 2 3.91 -0.35 14.81
CA GLY A 2 3.05 0.71 15.40
C GLY A 2 3.79 2.02 15.66
N ALA A 3 5.09 2.09 15.34
CA ALA A 3 5.89 3.28 15.57
C ALA A 3 5.37 4.50 14.78
N HIS A 4 4.93 4.30 13.53
CA HIS A 4 4.34 5.36 12.72
C HIS A 4 3.07 5.95 13.36
N LEU A 5 2.19 5.10 13.91
CA LEU A 5 0.97 5.55 14.61
C LEU A 5 1.29 6.37 15.87
N ALA A 6 2.35 5.99 16.60
CA ALA A 6 2.81 6.77 17.75
C ALA A 6 3.33 8.14 17.31
N THR A 7 4.16 8.20 16.26
CA THR A 7 4.64 9.47 15.70
C THR A 7 3.51 10.35 15.20
N GLU A 8 2.53 9.80 14.47
CA GLU A 8 1.34 10.54 14.01
C GLU A 8 0.54 11.10 15.19
N THR A 9 0.40 10.32 16.26
CA THR A 9 -0.28 10.75 17.49
C THR A 9 0.49 11.89 18.16
N ASP A 10 1.81 11.74 18.34
CA ASP A 10 2.66 12.74 18.96
C ASP A 10 2.64 14.06 18.16
N LEU A 11 2.71 13.99 16.83
CA LEU A 11 2.58 15.17 15.98
C LEU A 11 1.22 15.86 16.17
N ALA A 12 0.14 15.09 16.29
CA ALA A 12 -1.19 15.64 16.49
C ALA A 12 -1.42 16.24 17.89
N THR A 13 -0.80 15.68 18.93
CA THR A 13 -1.08 16.08 20.33
C THR A 13 -0.05 17.02 20.93
N GLU A 14 1.22 16.91 20.54
CA GLU A 14 2.32 17.66 21.14
C GLU A 14 2.61 18.98 20.41
N LEU A 15 2.36 19.05 19.09
CA LEU A 15 2.57 20.26 18.28
C LEU A 15 1.58 21.41 18.52
N PRO A 16 0.31 21.21 18.88
CA PRO A 16 -0.60 22.31 19.18
C PRO A 16 -0.24 23.11 20.44
N ARG A 17 0.81 22.71 21.19
CA ARG A 17 1.25 23.42 22.39
C ARG A 17 1.80 24.80 22.04
N PRO A 18 1.59 25.82 22.89
CA PRO A 18 1.88 27.24 22.60
C PRO A 18 3.35 27.60 22.31
N ILE A 19 4.26 26.62 22.30
CA ILE A 19 5.71 26.77 22.07
C ILE A 19 6.11 26.31 20.66
N ALA A 20 5.32 25.48 19.98
CA ALA A 20 5.71 24.88 18.71
C ALA A 20 5.15 25.66 17.50
N LEU A 21 6.02 26.39 16.80
CA LEU A 21 5.76 27.00 15.48
C LEU A 21 5.84 25.97 14.32
N LEU A 22 5.78 24.68 14.62
CA LEU A 22 6.02 23.61 13.65
C LEU A 22 4.70 23.08 13.10
N THR A 23 4.55 23.16 11.79
CA THR A 23 3.45 22.53 11.06
C THR A 23 3.89 21.21 10.44
N TYR A 24 2.97 20.26 10.25
CA TYR A 24 3.30 18.97 9.67
C TYR A 24 2.30 18.52 8.60
N ILE A 25 2.72 17.60 7.76
CA ILE A 25 1.86 16.76 6.92
C ILE A 25 2.42 15.35 7.02
N ALA A 26 1.65 14.42 7.55
CA ALA A 26 2.05 13.01 7.63
C ALA A 26 1.55 12.29 6.37
N ILE A 27 2.46 11.76 5.57
CA ILE A 27 2.13 11.09 4.32
C ILE A 27 2.10 9.58 4.57
N CYS A 28 0.91 9.00 4.47
CA CYS A 28 0.72 7.56 4.40
C CYS A 28 0.81 7.13 2.94
N GLU A 29 1.62 6.11 2.69
CA GLU A 29 1.83 5.57 1.34
C GLU A 29 1.15 4.20 1.21
N GLY A 30 0.51 3.99 0.06
CA GLY A 30 -0.02 2.68 -0.32
C GLY A 30 1.06 1.70 -0.76
N LEU A 31 0.67 0.58 -1.38
CA LEU A 31 1.61 -0.37 -1.94
C LEU A 31 2.20 0.16 -3.25
N TYR A 32 3.53 0.19 -3.38
CA TYR A 32 4.14 0.66 -4.61
C TYR A 32 3.77 -0.23 -5.80
N SER A 33 3.14 0.37 -6.80
CA SER A 33 2.76 -0.29 -8.04
C SER A 33 3.95 -0.89 -8.78
N ASP A 34 5.12 -0.23 -8.76
CA ASP A 34 6.35 -0.73 -9.40
C ASP A 34 6.91 -2.01 -8.72
N LEU A 35 6.47 -2.32 -7.50
CA LEU A 35 6.89 -3.49 -6.72
C LEU A 35 5.78 -4.55 -6.60
N PHE A 36 4.75 -4.49 -7.46
CA PHE A 36 3.61 -5.41 -7.42
C PHE A 36 4.02 -6.89 -7.40
N SER A 37 5.11 -7.26 -8.09
CA SER A 37 5.60 -8.65 -8.14
C SER A 37 6.05 -9.17 -6.77
N ILE A 38 6.63 -8.30 -5.93
CA ILE A 38 7.05 -8.63 -4.57
C ILE A 38 5.83 -8.83 -3.68
N TYR A 39 4.88 -7.89 -3.72
CA TYR A 39 3.69 -7.93 -2.88
C TYR A 39 2.73 -9.07 -3.25
N LEU A 40 2.67 -9.41 -4.53
CA LEU A 40 1.79 -10.45 -5.00
C LEU A 40 2.39 -11.84 -4.89
N ALA A 41 3.72 -12.01 -4.70
CA ALA A 41 4.51 -13.23 -4.41
C ALA A 41 4.19 -14.53 -5.23
N LEU A 42 3.21 -14.44 -6.13
CA LEU A 42 2.46 -15.52 -6.76
C LEU A 42 2.19 -15.17 -8.23
N PHE A 43 2.40 -13.92 -8.63
CA PHE A 43 2.32 -13.51 -10.02
C PHE A 43 3.69 -13.66 -10.69
N ASP A 44 3.99 -14.88 -11.13
CA ASP A 44 5.09 -15.11 -12.06
C ASP A 44 4.57 -14.87 -13.49
N GLN A 45 5.03 -13.79 -14.14
CA GLN A 45 4.66 -13.47 -15.51
C GLN A 45 5.06 -14.57 -16.51
N ARG A 46 6.14 -15.32 -16.21
CA ARG A 46 6.65 -16.41 -17.05
C ARG A 46 5.94 -17.73 -16.78
N ASN A 47 5.47 -17.93 -15.56
CA ASN A 47 4.77 -19.14 -15.13
C ASN A 47 3.44 -18.79 -14.44
N LEU A 48 2.54 -18.21 -15.23
CA LEU A 48 1.22 -17.77 -14.75
C LEU A 48 0.39 -18.98 -14.32
N VAL A 49 0.17 -19.10 -13.03
CA VAL A 49 -0.80 -20.05 -12.45
C VAL A 49 -2.23 -19.56 -12.72
N GLU A 50 -3.16 -20.48 -12.99
CA GLU A 50 -4.57 -20.15 -13.25
C GLU A 50 -5.26 -19.50 -12.04
N GLU A 51 -4.77 -19.79 -10.84
CA GLU A 51 -5.32 -19.31 -9.57
C GLU A 51 -4.22 -18.71 -8.68
N ILE A 52 -4.45 -17.48 -8.22
CA ILE A 52 -3.60 -16.80 -7.24
C ILE A 52 -4.29 -16.88 -5.88
N THR A 53 -3.62 -17.52 -4.93
CA THR A 53 -4.18 -17.75 -3.59
C THR A 53 -3.51 -16.90 -2.54
N ILE A 54 -4.28 -15.99 -1.95
CA ILE A 54 -3.82 -15.06 -0.90
C ILE A 54 -4.61 -15.26 0.40
N PRO A 55 -4.10 -14.78 1.55
CA PRO A 55 -4.71 -14.99 2.86
C PRO A 55 -6.15 -14.46 3.00
N GLN A 56 -6.54 -13.52 2.13
CA GLN A 56 -7.81 -12.80 2.15
C GLN A 56 -8.65 -13.09 0.90
N SER A 57 -9.98 -12.89 0.98
CA SER A 57 -10.92 -13.22 -0.10
C SER A 57 -10.80 -12.36 -1.37
N GLY A 58 -9.87 -11.41 -1.42
CA GLY A 58 -9.61 -10.54 -2.57
C GLY A 58 -10.68 -9.48 -2.86
N SER A 59 -11.87 -9.63 -2.27
CA SER A 59 -13.02 -8.73 -2.31
C SER A 59 -13.01 -7.66 -1.19
N GLY A 60 -11.84 -7.43 -0.57
CA GLY A 60 -11.69 -6.49 0.54
C GLY A 60 -11.68 -5.04 0.08
N LEU A 61 -11.50 -4.13 1.05
CA LEU A 61 -11.31 -2.69 0.81
C LEU A 61 -10.22 -2.45 -0.25
N GLY A 62 -10.42 -1.39 -1.04
CA GLY A 62 -9.50 -1.01 -2.10
C GLY A 62 -8.10 -0.73 -1.56
N ILE A 63 -7.09 -1.18 -2.30
CA ILE A 63 -5.68 -0.95 -2.03
C ILE A 63 -5.25 0.28 -2.83
N ALA A 64 -4.59 1.22 -2.15
CA ALA A 64 -3.90 2.33 -2.80
C ALA A 64 -2.62 1.81 -3.47
N TRP A 65 -2.49 2.05 -4.79
CA TRP A 65 -1.35 1.63 -5.59
C TRP A 65 -0.58 2.83 -6.17
N PRO A 66 0.12 3.63 -5.35
CA PRO A 66 0.89 4.74 -5.87
C PRO A 66 2.09 4.28 -6.71
N LYS A 67 2.54 5.14 -7.63
CA LYS A 67 3.83 4.99 -8.31
C LYS A 67 4.87 5.79 -7.55
N ARG A 68 6.08 5.26 -7.37
CA ARG A 68 7.10 5.90 -6.52
C ARG A 68 7.42 7.33 -6.98
N ASN A 69 7.56 7.55 -8.28
CA ASN A 69 7.84 8.89 -8.82
C ASN A 69 6.67 9.86 -8.61
N GLY A 70 5.43 9.37 -8.66
CA GLY A 70 4.24 10.20 -8.44
C GLY A 70 4.12 10.68 -6.99
N ILE A 71 4.56 9.88 -6.02
CA ILE A 71 4.64 10.30 -4.61
C ILE A 71 5.67 11.42 -4.48
N GLY A 72 6.86 11.25 -5.06
CA GLY A 72 7.90 12.28 -5.01
C GLY A 72 7.44 13.60 -5.61
N GLU A 73 6.76 13.57 -6.75
CA GLU A 73 6.17 14.75 -7.39
C GLU A 73 5.09 15.39 -6.52
N ALA A 74 4.15 14.61 -5.98
CA ALA A 74 3.09 15.12 -5.11
C ALA A 74 3.65 15.77 -3.84
N THR A 75 4.64 15.16 -3.20
CA THR A 75 5.32 15.72 -2.03
C THR A 75 6.06 17.01 -2.38
N ALA A 76 6.76 17.07 -3.53
CA ALA A 76 7.42 18.29 -3.98
C ALA A 76 6.41 19.43 -4.23
N ASN A 77 5.27 19.12 -4.87
CA ASN A 77 4.20 20.08 -5.09
C ASN A 77 3.57 20.57 -3.78
N MET A 78 3.45 19.71 -2.76
CA MET A 78 3.02 20.11 -1.42
C MET A 78 4.00 21.09 -0.77
N ILE A 79 5.31 20.83 -0.87
CA ILE A 79 6.35 21.74 -0.36
C ILE A 79 6.30 23.09 -1.07
N VAL A 80 6.20 23.09 -2.41
CA VAL A 80 6.07 24.35 -3.19
C VAL A 80 4.80 25.10 -2.83
N SER A 81 3.68 24.40 -2.62
CA SER A 81 2.44 25.04 -2.18
C SER A 81 2.58 25.64 -0.77
N TYR A 82 3.35 24.99 0.11
CA TYR A 82 3.63 25.50 1.45
C TYR A 82 4.45 26.78 1.42
N THR A 83 5.48 26.84 0.58
CA THR A 83 6.31 28.05 0.44
C THR A 83 5.57 29.19 -0.23
N ALA A 84 4.57 28.90 -1.05
CA ALA A 84 3.70 29.91 -1.67
C ALA A 84 2.67 30.51 -0.69
N GLY A 85 2.24 29.75 0.33
CA GLY A 85 1.27 30.19 1.32
C GLY A 85 0.71 29.02 2.14
N PRO A 86 1.10 28.84 3.42
CA PRO A 86 0.64 27.72 4.26
C PRO A 86 -0.89 27.70 4.44
N GLU A 87 -1.53 28.86 4.48
CA GLU A 87 -2.98 29.03 4.63
C GLU A 87 -3.79 28.46 3.46
N ILE A 88 -3.14 28.24 2.31
CA ILE A 88 -3.75 27.70 1.09
C ILE A 88 -3.74 26.17 1.12
N LEU A 89 -2.87 25.56 1.93
CA LEU A 89 -2.74 24.11 2.05
C LEU A 89 -3.84 23.50 2.93
N ARG A 90 -4.81 22.89 2.26
CA ARG A 90 -5.94 22.18 2.89
C ARG A 90 -5.54 21.00 3.77
N PHE A 91 -4.31 20.50 3.63
CA PHE A 91 -3.81 19.29 4.28
C PHE A 91 -2.84 19.58 5.44
N LEU A 92 -2.70 20.85 5.82
CA LEU A 92 -1.82 21.22 6.92
C LEU A 92 -2.29 20.59 8.23
N ASN A 93 -1.32 20.07 9.01
CA ASN A 93 -1.51 19.36 10.27
C ASN A 93 -2.44 18.14 10.17
N GLN A 94 -2.37 17.44 9.03
CA GLN A 94 -3.18 16.26 8.77
C GLN A 94 -2.34 15.07 8.33
N VAL A 95 -2.91 13.89 8.51
CA VAL A 95 -2.45 12.66 7.88
C VAL A 95 -3.16 12.53 6.54
N VAL A 96 -2.40 12.34 5.45
CA VAL A 96 -2.94 12.19 4.09
C VAL A 96 -2.46 10.89 3.46
N LEU A 97 -3.33 10.26 2.66
CA LEU A 97 -2.98 9.10 1.84
C LEU A 97 -2.66 9.57 0.42
N LEU A 98 -1.40 9.42 -0.01
CA LEU A 98 -1.05 9.62 -1.40
C LEU A 98 -1.34 8.35 -2.21
N SER A 99 -2.36 8.45 -3.06
CA SER A 99 -2.81 7.37 -3.94
C SER A 99 -3.16 7.93 -5.31
N ARG A 100 -3.25 7.02 -6.29
CA ARG A 100 -3.99 7.32 -7.52
C ARG A 100 -5.46 7.60 -7.19
N PRO A 101 -6.20 8.28 -8.10
CA PRO A 101 -7.62 8.60 -7.90
C PRO A 101 -8.51 7.38 -7.62
N GLU A 102 -8.07 6.20 -8.09
CA GLU A 102 -8.79 4.94 -7.93
C GLU A 102 -8.02 4.03 -6.98
N VAL A 103 -8.72 3.54 -5.96
CA VAL A 103 -8.28 2.41 -5.15
C VAL A 103 -8.79 1.13 -5.81
N MET A 104 -7.96 0.09 -5.85
CA MET A 104 -8.33 -1.18 -6.47
C MET A 104 -8.25 -2.30 -5.44
N SER A 105 -9.30 -3.11 -5.35
CA SER A 105 -9.24 -4.36 -4.62
C SER A 105 -8.16 -5.27 -5.20
N LEU A 106 -7.77 -6.25 -4.41
CA LEU A 106 -6.75 -7.20 -4.83
C LEU A 106 -7.25 -8.10 -5.97
N GLY A 107 -8.55 -8.44 -5.98
CA GLY A 107 -9.18 -9.15 -7.09
C GLY A 107 -9.17 -8.33 -8.39
N GLU A 108 -9.46 -7.03 -8.32
CA GLU A 108 -9.37 -6.13 -9.48
C GLU A 108 -7.94 -6.00 -10.00
N THR A 109 -6.97 -5.90 -9.07
CA THR A 109 -5.54 -5.85 -9.41
C THR A 109 -5.11 -7.08 -10.20
N VAL A 110 -5.47 -8.28 -9.73
CA VAL A 110 -5.16 -9.54 -10.45
C VAL A 110 -5.84 -9.61 -11.81
N ARG A 111 -7.11 -9.18 -11.91
CA ARG A 111 -7.83 -9.14 -13.20
C ARG A 111 -7.17 -8.17 -14.17
N LEU A 112 -6.72 -7.00 -13.69
CA LEU A 112 -6.00 -6.02 -14.49
C LEU A 112 -4.68 -6.60 -15.02
N LEU A 113 -3.90 -7.24 -14.14
CA LEU A 113 -2.64 -7.88 -14.52
C LEU A 113 -2.86 -9.04 -15.49
N GLY A 114 -3.88 -9.87 -15.28
CA GLY A 114 -4.26 -10.95 -16.20
C GLY A 114 -4.59 -10.43 -17.60
N ARG A 115 -5.39 -9.35 -17.69
CA ARG A 115 -5.67 -8.68 -18.97
C ARG A 115 -4.40 -8.16 -19.64
N ALA A 116 -3.49 -7.55 -18.87
CA ALA A 116 -2.24 -7.02 -19.40
C ALA A 116 -1.31 -8.10 -20.00
N VAL A 117 -1.39 -9.35 -19.51
CA VAL A 117 -0.63 -10.50 -20.04
C VAL A 117 -1.45 -11.39 -21.00
N GLY A 118 -2.66 -10.97 -21.39
CA GLY A 118 -3.52 -11.68 -22.34
C GLY A 118 -4.15 -12.97 -21.80
N LYS A 119 -4.31 -13.13 -20.47
CA LYS A 119 -4.90 -14.33 -19.85
C LYS A 119 -6.03 -14.00 -18.87
N SER A 120 -7.06 -14.84 -18.82
CA SER A 120 -8.15 -14.76 -17.85
C SER A 120 -7.79 -15.48 -16.55
N SER A 121 -6.99 -14.86 -15.67
CA SER A 121 -6.66 -15.42 -14.36
C SER A 121 -7.88 -15.39 -13.42
N ARG A 122 -8.11 -16.48 -12.68
CA ARG A 122 -9.18 -16.58 -11.66
C ARG A 122 -8.61 -16.38 -10.26
N PHE A 123 -9.49 -15.92 -9.37
CA PHE A 123 -9.17 -15.66 -7.98
C PHE A 123 -9.77 -16.77 -7.10
N GLY A 124 -9.01 -17.29 -6.15
CA GLY A 124 -9.52 -18.25 -5.18
C GLY A 124 -8.89 -18.08 -3.80
N ARG A 125 -9.65 -18.47 -2.76
CA ARG A 125 -9.28 -18.26 -1.35
C ARG A 125 -8.59 -19.51 -0.81
N SER A 126 -7.36 -19.38 -0.30
CA SER A 126 -6.66 -20.52 0.29
C SER A 126 -7.11 -20.69 1.73
N ARG A 127 -7.56 -21.90 2.09
CA ARG A 127 -7.70 -22.30 3.51
C ARG A 127 -6.39 -22.80 4.11
N ARG A 128 -5.31 -22.90 3.33
CA ARG A 128 -3.99 -23.44 3.73
C ARG A 128 -2.88 -22.47 3.36
N THR A 129 -2.95 -21.25 3.89
CA THR A 129 -2.03 -20.14 3.57
C THR A 129 -0.57 -20.46 3.92
N ASN A 130 -0.35 -21.21 5.00
CA ASN A 130 1.01 -21.48 5.48
C ASN A 130 1.73 -22.55 4.65
N VAL A 131 1.01 -23.53 4.07
CA VAL A 131 1.65 -24.68 3.42
C VAL A 131 2.25 -24.32 2.06
N LEU A 132 1.62 -23.40 1.31
CA LEU A 132 2.11 -23.00 -0.01
C LEU A 132 3.37 -22.11 0.07
N LEU A 133 3.39 -21.17 1.02
CA LEU A 133 4.53 -20.28 1.25
C LEU A 133 5.78 -21.07 1.68
N CYS A 134 5.59 -22.01 2.62
CA CYS A 134 6.63 -22.90 3.10
C CYS A 134 7.19 -23.83 2.01
N ARG A 135 6.33 -24.36 1.13
CA ARG A 135 6.76 -25.26 0.05
C ARG A 135 7.57 -24.53 -1.04
N LYS A 136 7.27 -23.26 -1.31
CA LYS A 136 7.97 -22.45 -2.33
C LYS A 136 9.25 -21.81 -1.81
N LEU A 137 9.33 -21.50 -0.50
CA LEU A 137 10.53 -20.99 0.17
C LEU A 137 11.47 -22.10 0.68
N GLY A 138 11.10 -23.38 0.53
CA GLY A 138 11.89 -24.51 1.03
C GLY A 138 11.92 -24.62 2.57
N VAL A 139 11.01 -23.94 3.27
CA VAL A 139 10.98 -23.88 4.74
C VAL A 139 9.93 -24.84 5.26
N ARG A 140 10.28 -25.76 6.17
CA ARG A 140 9.30 -26.63 6.84
C ARG A 140 8.52 -25.83 7.90
N LEU A 141 7.19 -25.93 7.86
CA LEU A 141 6.34 -25.53 8.98
C LEU A 141 6.67 -26.39 10.20
N ARG A 142 7.16 -25.77 11.28
CA ARG A 142 7.03 -26.34 12.62
C ARG A 142 5.63 -25.98 13.10
N THR A 143 4.76 -26.97 13.23
CA THR A 143 3.51 -26.86 13.95
C THR A 143 3.85 -26.62 15.42
N ALA A 144 3.51 -25.44 15.95
CA ALA A 144 3.38 -25.25 17.38
C ALA A 144 2.06 -25.88 17.81
N MET A 145 2.14 -26.73 18.84
CA MET A 145 1.03 -27.45 19.46
C MET A 145 0.28 -26.52 20.42
#